data_AF-A0A6G0Y9I7-F1
#
_entry.id   AF-A0A6G0Y9I7-F1
#
_cell.length_a   1.000
_cell.length_b   1.000
_cell.length_c   1.000
_cell.angle_alpha   90.00
_cell.angle_beta   90.00
_cell.angle_gamma   90.00
#
_symmetry.space_group_name_H-M   'P 1'
#
loop_
_entity.id
_entity.type
_entity.pdbx_description
1 polymer ?
#
loop_
_entity_poly.entity_id
_entity_poly.type
_entity_poly.pdbx_seq_one_letter_code
_entity_poly.pdbx_strand_id
1 'polypeptide(L)'
;MLLTFSEMEKAGFSKDVCRSMIAMMDWDRSGKLGFEEFKSLWIDIRQWKTVFKMYDKESKGYINGFELRQALNSVGYHLNTHILNIMCHRYATKDGNIMFDDFIMCAVRLKTMIDMFKERDPDNKNIASFTMEEWVEKTLYS
;
A
#
# COMPACT_ATOMS: atom_id res chain seq x y z
N MET A 1 5.48 -21.68 12.68
CA MET A 1 4.02 -21.73 12.46
C MET A 1 3.76 -21.28 11.03
N LEU A 2 3.59 -22.22 10.10
CA LEU A 2 3.29 -21.92 8.69
C LEU A 2 1.82 -21.51 8.62
N LEU A 3 1.56 -20.26 8.24
CA LEU A 3 0.20 -19.73 8.08
C LEU A 3 -0.47 -20.45 6.91
N THR A 4 -1.58 -21.14 7.17
CA THR A 4 -2.41 -21.78 6.15
C THR A 4 -3.20 -20.73 5.38
N PHE A 5 -3.43 -20.99 4.09
CA PHE A 5 -4.25 -20.17 3.17
C PHE A 5 -5.66 -19.85 3.72
N SER A 6 -6.14 -20.61 4.71
CA SER A 6 -7.46 -20.48 5.34
C SER A 6 -7.67 -19.17 6.12
N GLU A 7 -6.61 -18.45 6.54
CA GLU A 7 -6.80 -17.13 7.16
C GLU A 7 -7.29 -16.05 6.18
N MET A 8 -7.33 -16.32 4.87
CA MET A 8 -7.82 -15.39 3.85
C MET A 8 -9.33 -15.54 3.55
N GLU A 9 -10.05 -16.45 4.22
CA GLU A 9 -11.48 -16.72 3.95
C GLU A 9 -12.46 -15.70 4.54
N LYS A 10 -12.02 -14.79 5.41
CA LYS A 10 -12.87 -13.69 5.90
C LYS A 10 -12.58 -12.43 5.09
N ALA A 11 -13.38 -12.25 4.03
CA ALA A 11 -13.34 -11.14 3.07
C ALA A 11 -11.95 -10.93 2.44
N GLY A 12 -11.73 -11.56 1.28
CA GLY A 12 -10.56 -11.28 0.45
C GLY A 12 -10.53 -9.81 -0.02
N PHE A 13 -9.46 -9.46 -0.72
CA PHE A 13 -9.31 -8.11 -1.28
C PHE A 13 -10.39 -7.77 -2.30
N SER A 14 -10.83 -6.52 -2.31
CA SER A 14 -11.68 -6.01 -3.38
C SER A 14 -10.93 -6.09 -4.72
N LYS A 15 -11.68 -6.15 -5.83
CA LYS A 15 -11.07 -6.18 -7.18
C LYS A 15 -10.16 -4.98 -7.44
N ASP A 16 -10.48 -3.84 -6.85
CA ASP A 16 -9.70 -2.62 -7.04
C ASP A 16 -8.37 -2.70 -6.28
N VAL A 17 -8.37 -3.24 -5.05
CA VAL A 17 -7.12 -3.54 -4.33
C VAL A 17 -6.27 -4.53 -5.12
N CYS A 18 -6.87 -5.60 -5.66
CA CYS A 18 -6.16 -6.55 -6.51
C CYS A 18 -5.55 -5.90 -7.75
N ARG A 19 -6.27 -5.02 -8.44
CA ARG A 19 -5.77 -4.31 -9.63
C ARG A 19 -4.61 -3.38 -9.28
N SER A 20 -4.71 -2.63 -8.18
CA SER A 20 -3.60 -1.76 -7.73
C SER A 20 -2.38 -2.57 -7.30
N MET A 21 -2.55 -3.73 -6.65
CA MET A 21 -1.43 -4.62 -6.33
C MET A 21 -0.74 -5.17 -7.58
N ILE A 22 -1.52 -5.48 -8.64
CA ILE A 22 -0.96 -5.92 -9.92
C ILE A 22 -0.20 -4.74 -10.56
N ALA A 23 -0.82 -3.57 -10.69
CA ALA A 23 -0.20 -2.39 -11.31
C ALA A 23 1.10 -1.96 -10.61
N MET A 24 1.17 -2.07 -9.28
CA MET A 24 2.37 -1.78 -8.50
C MET A 24 3.56 -2.69 -8.85
N MET A 25 3.30 -3.92 -9.30
CA MET A 25 4.30 -4.98 -9.41
C MET A 25 4.54 -5.47 -10.84
N ASP A 26 3.68 -5.10 -11.78
CA ASP A 26 3.76 -5.45 -13.20
C ASP A 26 4.87 -4.66 -13.90
N TRP A 27 6.12 -5.04 -13.61
CA TRP A 27 7.32 -4.38 -14.12
C TRP A 27 7.50 -4.63 -15.61
N ASP A 28 7.04 -5.79 -16.09
CA ASP A 28 7.11 -6.15 -17.51
C ASP A 28 5.92 -5.67 -18.34
N ARG A 29 4.90 -5.07 -17.70
CA ARG A 29 3.66 -4.56 -18.31
C ARG A 29 2.85 -5.64 -19.04
N SER A 30 2.91 -6.87 -18.56
CA SER A 30 2.13 -7.99 -19.07
C SER A 30 0.64 -7.89 -18.72
N GLY A 31 0.27 -7.01 -17.79
CA GLY A 31 -1.06 -6.91 -17.19
C GLY A 31 -1.35 -8.03 -16.18
N LYS A 32 -0.33 -8.78 -15.77
CA LYS A 32 -0.40 -9.93 -14.86
C LYS A 32 0.83 -9.94 -13.95
N LEU A 33 0.95 -10.93 -13.09
CA LEU A 33 2.13 -11.13 -12.25
C LEU A 33 2.84 -12.41 -12.65
N GLY A 34 4.08 -12.27 -13.11
CA GLY A 34 5.06 -13.34 -13.19
C GLY A 34 5.50 -13.82 -11.80
N PHE A 35 6.32 -14.86 -11.76
CA PHE A 35 6.73 -15.48 -10.49
C PHE A 35 7.49 -14.51 -9.56
N GLU A 36 8.47 -13.77 -10.07
CA GLU A 36 9.26 -12.86 -9.24
C GLU A 36 8.44 -11.63 -8.79
N GLU A 37 7.57 -11.11 -9.64
CA GLU A 37 6.65 -10.01 -9.29
C GLU A 37 5.68 -10.44 -8.19
N PHE A 38 5.07 -11.63 -8.34
CA PHE A 38 4.18 -12.18 -7.33
C PHE A 38 4.91 -12.47 -6.02
N LYS A 39 6.12 -13.02 -6.07
CA LYS A 39 6.94 -13.31 -4.89
C LYS A 39 7.27 -12.03 -4.13
N SER A 40 7.66 -10.96 -4.83
CA SER A 40 7.92 -9.66 -4.20
C SER A 40 6.63 -9.08 -3.60
N LEU A 41 5.50 -9.14 -4.33
CA LEU A 41 4.20 -8.70 -3.80
C LEU A 41 3.82 -9.47 -2.52
N TRP A 42 4.06 -10.78 -2.51
CA TRP A 42 3.74 -11.63 -1.37
C TRP A 42 4.56 -11.28 -0.12
N ILE A 43 5.83 -10.90 -0.30
CA ILE A 43 6.68 -10.42 0.80
C ILE A 43 6.09 -9.13 1.38
N ASP A 44 5.74 -8.16 0.53
CA ASP A 44 5.14 -6.89 0.94
C ASP A 44 3.80 -7.10 1.68
N ILE A 45 2.89 -7.90 1.13
CA ILE A 45 1.60 -8.21 1.75
C ILE A 45 1.80 -8.85 3.14
N ARG A 46 2.77 -9.77 3.28
CA ARG A 46 3.05 -10.41 4.57
C ARG A 46 3.59 -9.41 5.59
N GLN A 47 4.46 -8.50 5.18
CA GLN A 47 4.96 -7.43 6.04
C GLN A 47 3.83 -6.50 6.48
N TRP A 48 3.01 -6.02 5.55
CA TRP A 48 1.87 -5.15 5.84
C TRP A 48 0.84 -5.84 6.73
N LYS A 49 0.50 -7.11 6.46
CA LYS A 49 -0.39 -7.90 7.34
C LYS A 49 0.16 -8.04 8.75
N THR A 50 1.47 -8.27 8.88
CA THR A 50 2.13 -8.37 10.20
C THR A 50 2.00 -7.06 10.96
N VAL A 51 2.30 -5.93 10.31
CA VAL A 51 2.19 -4.61 10.92
C VAL A 51 0.73 -4.28 11.27
N PHE A 52 -0.22 -4.53 10.37
CA PHE A 52 -1.63 -4.30 10.67
C PHE A 52 -2.07 -5.07 11.92
N LYS A 53 -1.73 -6.36 12.02
CA LYS A 53 -2.05 -7.19 13.20
C LYS A 53 -1.37 -6.68 14.49
N MET A 54 -0.23 -6.00 14.41
CA MET A 54 0.40 -5.38 15.59
C MET A 54 -0.41 -4.18 16.12
N TYR A 55 -1.13 -3.48 15.25
CA TYR A 55 -1.88 -2.27 15.59
C TYR A 55 -3.39 -2.48 15.72
N ASP A 56 -3.94 -3.54 15.11
CA ASP A 56 -5.31 -4.02 15.32
C ASP A 56 -5.42 -4.73 16.68
N LYS A 57 -5.38 -3.93 17.75
CA LYS A 57 -5.54 -4.40 19.12
C LYS A 57 -6.85 -5.14 19.27
N GLU A 58 -6.84 -6.24 20.02
CA GLU A 58 -8.04 -7.06 20.28
C GLU A 58 -8.65 -7.72 19.02
N SER A 59 -7.96 -7.69 17.87
CA SER A 59 -8.44 -8.30 16.62
C SER A 59 -9.81 -7.76 16.19
N LYS A 60 -9.99 -6.44 16.25
CA LYS A 60 -11.22 -5.74 15.85
C LYS A 60 -11.47 -5.85 14.34
N GLY A 61 -10.41 -6.07 13.56
CA GLY A 61 -10.42 -6.06 12.10
C GLY A 61 -10.19 -4.67 11.50
N TYR A 62 -9.85 -3.67 12.32
CA TYR A 62 -9.63 -2.30 11.88
C TYR A 62 -8.68 -1.52 12.78
N ILE A 63 -8.05 -0.50 12.20
CA ILE A 63 -7.22 0.47 12.91
C ILE A 63 -7.78 1.88 12.75
N ASN A 64 -7.52 2.77 13.69
CA ASN A 64 -7.87 4.20 13.55
C ASN A 64 -6.72 5.02 12.95
N GLY A 65 -6.94 6.31 12.69
CA GLY A 65 -5.92 7.19 12.10
C GLY A 65 -4.63 7.35 12.93
N PHE A 66 -4.68 7.24 14.26
CA PHE A 66 -3.49 7.25 15.11
C PHE A 66 -2.68 5.96 14.94
N GLU A 67 -3.36 4.82 14.93
CA GLU A 67 -2.78 3.50 14.68
C GLU A 67 -2.22 3.39 13.26
N LEU A 68 -2.88 3.96 12.25
CA LEU A 68 -2.38 4.05 10.87
C LEU A 68 -1.02 4.76 10.82
N ARG A 69 -0.88 5.92 11.48
CA ARG A 69 0.40 6.66 11.53
C ARG A 69 1.52 5.79 12.08
N GLN A 70 1.26 5.09 13.18
CA GLN A 70 2.25 4.21 13.80
C GLN A 70 2.59 3.03 12.88
N ALA A 71 1.58 2.39 12.28
CA ALA A 71 1.74 1.30 11.33
C ALA A 71 2.61 1.71 10.13
N LEU A 72 2.32 2.83 9.49
CA LEU A 72 3.09 3.34 8.35
C LEU A 72 4.55 3.66 8.74
N ASN A 73 4.76 4.25 9.92
CA ASN A 73 6.12 4.47 10.43
C ASN A 73 6.88 3.16 10.64
N SER A 74 6.25 2.09 11.14
CA SER A 74 6.89 0.79 11.36
C SER A 74 7.31 0.08 10.08
N VAL A 75 6.70 0.42 8.94
CA VAL A 75 7.11 -0.08 7.61
C VAL A 75 8.02 0.89 6.86
N GLY A 76 8.50 1.95 7.53
CA GLY A 76 9.48 2.90 6.99
C GLY A 76 8.88 4.10 6.24
N TYR A 77 7.57 4.31 6.31
CA TYR A 77 6.91 5.45 5.69
C TYR A 77 6.68 6.58 6.68
N HIS A 78 7.57 7.58 6.65
CA HIS A 78 7.50 8.76 7.50
C HIS A 78 6.75 9.90 6.80
N LEU A 79 5.44 9.98 7.06
CA LEU A 79 4.56 10.97 6.46
C LEU A 79 4.28 12.12 7.41
N ASN A 80 4.15 13.33 6.85
CA ASN A 80 3.69 14.48 7.62
C ASN A 80 2.18 14.34 7.96
N THR A 81 1.73 15.12 8.94
CA THR A 81 0.33 15.08 9.40
C THR A 81 -0.68 15.41 8.31
N HIS A 82 -0.33 16.29 7.36
CA HIS A 82 -1.23 16.68 6.28
C HIS A 82 -1.53 15.50 5.34
N ILE A 83 -0.49 14.77 4.91
CA ILE A 83 -0.64 13.57 4.06
C ILE A 83 -1.44 12.50 4.79
N LEU A 84 -1.16 12.27 6.08
CA LEU A 84 -1.92 11.30 6.88
C LEU A 84 -3.40 11.66 6.97
N ASN A 85 -3.74 12.94 7.11
CA ASN A 85 -5.13 13.39 7.13
C ASN A 85 -5.83 13.13 5.78
N ILE A 86 -5.14 13.33 4.66
CA ILE A 86 -5.66 13.00 3.32
C ILE A 86 -5.91 11.49 3.21
N MET A 87 -4.99 10.66 3.71
CA MET A 87 -5.16 9.20 3.71
C MET A 87 -6.36 8.79 4.56
N CYS A 88 -6.49 9.30 5.78
CA CYS A 88 -7.64 9.02 6.63
C CYS A 88 -8.95 9.45 5.96
N HIS A 89 -9.00 10.63 5.35
CA HIS A 89 -10.20 11.08 4.64
C HIS A 89 -10.58 10.17 3.47
N ARG A 90 -9.60 9.56 2.80
CA ARG A 90 -9.84 8.72 1.62
C ARG A 90 -10.17 7.27 1.95
N TYR A 91 -9.61 6.72 3.02
CA TYR A 91 -9.62 5.28 3.31
C TYR A 91 -10.29 4.91 4.63
N ALA A 92 -10.53 5.87 5.53
CA ALA A 92 -11.29 5.58 6.74
C ALA A 92 -12.80 5.59 6.46
N THR A 93 -13.53 4.76 7.19
CA THR A 93 -14.99 4.84 7.29
C THR A 93 -15.41 6.14 7.97
N LYS A 94 -16.73 6.41 7.99
CA LYS A 94 -17.31 7.57 8.69
C LYS A 94 -16.94 7.62 10.17
N ASP A 95 -16.70 6.47 10.79
CA ASP A 95 -16.31 6.34 12.20
C ASP A 95 -14.80 6.48 12.42
N GLY A 96 -14.03 6.78 11.36
CA GLY A 96 -12.58 6.93 11.43
C GLY A 96 -11.79 5.61 11.48
N ASN A 97 -12.44 4.50 11.11
CA ASN A 97 -11.83 3.17 11.11
C ASN A 97 -11.32 2.81 9.71
N ILE A 98 -10.15 2.21 9.63
CA ILE A 98 -9.51 1.74 8.41
C ILE A 98 -9.49 0.21 8.48
N MET A 99 -10.23 -0.42 7.57
CA MET A 99 -10.29 -1.87 7.46
C MET A 99 -8.96 -2.42 6.91
N PHE A 100 -8.75 -3.73 7.01
CA PHE A 100 -7.52 -4.35 6.53
C PHE A 100 -7.31 -4.16 5.01
N ASP A 101 -8.36 -4.28 4.20
CA ASP A 101 -8.28 -4.07 2.75
C ASP A 101 -7.96 -2.61 2.40
N ASP A 102 -8.57 -1.64 3.10
CA ASP A 102 -8.26 -0.21 2.98
C ASP A 102 -6.81 0.10 3.40
N PHE A 103 -6.30 -0.55 4.44
CA PHE A 103 -4.91 -0.43 4.85
C PHE A 103 -3.94 -0.98 3.78
N ILE A 104 -4.25 -2.12 3.16
CA ILE A 104 -3.45 -2.65 2.04
C ILE A 104 -3.50 -1.68 0.85
N MET A 105 -4.67 -1.12 0.50
CA MET A 105 -4.76 -0.10 -0.55
C MET A 105 -3.88 1.12 -0.23
N CYS A 106 -3.89 1.59 1.02
CA CYS A 106 -3.02 2.68 1.47
C CYS A 106 -1.55 2.36 1.23
N ALA A 107 -1.10 1.18 1.68
CA ALA A 107 0.29 0.76 1.61
C ALA A 107 0.76 0.58 0.15
N VAL A 108 -0.07 -0.03 -0.69
CA VAL A 108 0.17 -0.21 -2.13
C VAL A 108 0.37 1.15 -2.80
N ARG A 109 -0.62 2.05 -2.72
CA ARG A 109 -0.52 3.34 -3.41
C ARG A 109 0.63 4.17 -2.89
N LEU A 110 0.88 4.15 -1.59
CA LEU A 110 1.99 4.89 -1.00
C LEU A 110 3.33 4.37 -1.48
N LYS A 111 3.52 3.04 -1.51
CA LYS A 111 4.71 2.39 -2.06
C LYS A 111 4.90 2.77 -3.53
N THR A 112 3.86 2.63 -4.36
CA THR A 112 3.92 3.00 -5.78
C THR A 112 4.35 4.45 -5.98
N MET A 113 3.74 5.40 -5.24
CA MET A 113 4.09 6.83 -5.34
C MET A 113 5.53 7.13 -4.91
N ILE A 114 6.01 6.50 -3.83
CA ILE A 114 7.38 6.69 -3.34
C ILE A 114 8.39 6.08 -4.33
N ASP A 115 8.12 4.88 -4.84
CA ASP A 115 9.02 4.19 -5.77
C ASP A 115 9.12 4.95 -7.10
N MET A 116 7.99 5.42 -7.66
CA MET A 116 7.96 6.28 -8.85
C MET A 116 8.75 7.59 -8.65
N PHE A 117 8.67 8.19 -7.46
CA PHE A 117 9.42 9.40 -7.15
C PHE A 117 10.93 9.11 -7.07
N LYS A 118 11.32 8.07 -6.33
CA LYS A 118 12.72 7.68 -6.13
C LYS A 118 13.41 7.29 -7.43
N GLU A 119 12.70 6.65 -8.35
CA GLU A 119 13.21 6.34 -9.70
C GLU A 119 13.67 7.61 -10.45
N ARG A 120 13.04 8.76 -10.16
CA ARG A 120 13.38 10.07 -10.76
C ARG A 120 14.22 10.98 -9.88
N ASP A 121 14.63 10.51 -8.70
CA ASP A 121 15.50 11.24 -7.77
C ASP A 121 16.67 10.36 -7.28
N PRO A 122 17.56 9.90 -8.18
CA PRO A 122 18.68 9.02 -7.80
C PRO A 122 19.69 9.70 -6.86
N ASP A 123 19.75 11.04 -6.87
CA ASP A 123 20.66 11.84 -6.06
C ASP A 123 20.08 12.21 -4.68
N ASN A 124 18.85 11.76 -4.36
CA ASN A 124 18.12 12.11 -3.12
C ASN A 124 18.01 13.62 -2.87
N LYS A 125 17.77 14.41 -3.92
CA LYS A 125 17.56 15.86 -3.83
C LYS A 125 16.18 16.22 -3.28
N ASN A 126 15.30 15.23 -3.11
CA ASN A 126 13.87 15.37 -2.83
C ASN A 126 13.15 16.23 -3.89
N ILE A 127 13.61 16.13 -5.14
CA ILE A 127 13.01 16.80 -6.30
C ILE A 127 13.04 15.81 -7.46
N ALA A 128 11.86 15.50 -8.01
CA ALA A 128 11.70 14.67 -9.19
C ALA A 128 11.02 15.48 -10.30
N SER A 129 11.51 15.36 -11.54
CA SER A 129 10.93 16.00 -12.72
C SER A 129 10.37 14.96 -13.68
N PHE A 130 9.21 15.28 -14.25
CA PHE A 130 8.47 14.44 -15.19
C PHE A 130 8.00 15.31 -16.35
N THR A 131 7.97 14.77 -17.57
CA THR A 131 7.15 15.35 -18.62
C THR A 131 5.66 15.08 -18.33
N MET A 132 4.77 15.78 -19.05
CA MET A 132 3.33 15.55 -18.90
C MET A 132 2.95 14.12 -19.28
N GLU A 133 3.54 13.60 -20.36
CA GLU A 133 3.29 12.24 -20.85
C GLU A 133 3.74 11.20 -19.83
N GLU A 134 4.96 11.34 -19.29
CA GLU A 134 5.48 10.42 -18.27
C GLU A 134 4.64 10.45 -16.98
N TRP A 135 4.19 11.64 -16.58
CA TRP A 135 3.34 11.81 -15.41
C TRP A 135 1.99 11.12 -15.59
N VAL A 136 1.32 11.34 -16.73
CA VAL A 136 0.04 10.70 -17.04
C VAL A 136 0.19 9.19 -17.12
N GLU A 137 1.22 8.70 -17.79
CA GLU A 137 1.48 7.27 -17.92
C GLU A 137 1.68 6.59 -16.56
N LYS A 138 2.56 7.15 -15.72
CA LYS A 138 2.86 6.62 -14.39
C LYS A 138 1.67 6.69 -13.43
N THR A 139 0.87 7.75 -13.49
CA THR A 139 -0.26 7.91 -12.56
C THR A 139 -1.53 7.16 -12.99
N LEU A 140 -1.73 6.95 -14.28
CA LEU A 140 -2.88 6.20 -14.79
C LEU A 140 -2.74 4.69 -14.57
N TYR A 141 -1.50 4.17 -14.62
CA TYR A 141 -1.19 2.77 -14.40
C TYR A 141 -0.58 2.55 -12.99
N SER A 142 -1.36 2.91 -11.95
CA SER A 142 -0.95 2.81 -10.54
C SER A 142 -2.06 2.37 -9.58
#